data_AF-A0A7S4GNW3-F1
#
_entry.id   AF-A0A7S4GNW3-F1
#
_cell.length_a   1.000
_cell.length_b   1.000
_cell.length_c   1.000
_cell.angle_alpha   90.00
_cell.angle_beta   90.00
_cell.angle_gamma   90.00
#
_symmetry.space_group_name_H-M   'P 1'
#
loop_
_entity.id
_entity.type
_entity.pdbx_description
1 polymer ?
#
loop_
_entity_poly.entity_id
_entity_poly.type
_entity_poly.pdbx_seq_one_letter_code
_entity_poly.pdbx_strand_id
1 'polypeptide(L)'
;VPDQKLEEALVQMDQKYVTTCTAGAGGSTAAFFVAMPRGDDEYDVQVANVGDSRVLIGRPTVGGIDVLVTTKDHKPDDKWERDRIVSAGGKVRGGRVDGEFSVSRAFGDRDMKKNDAKPPREQKMIAVPDLQRLT
;
A
#
# COMPACT_ATOMS: atom_id res chain seq x y z
N VAL A 1 -3.61 -7.67 -16.43
CA VAL A 1 -4.80 -6.79 -16.24
C VAL A 1 -4.30 -5.43 -15.71
N PRO A 2 -4.94 -4.27 -15.96
CA PRO A 2 -4.42 -2.96 -15.52
C PRO A 2 -4.01 -2.91 -14.04
N ASP A 3 -4.75 -3.58 -13.16
CA ASP A 3 -4.45 -3.62 -11.72
C ASP A 3 -3.09 -4.28 -11.42
N GLN A 4 -2.79 -5.40 -12.08
CA GLN A 4 -1.50 -6.09 -11.94
C GLN A 4 -0.32 -5.23 -12.37
N LYS A 5 -0.49 -4.41 -13.42
CA LYS A 5 0.57 -3.51 -13.89
C LYS A 5 0.89 -2.41 -12.88
N LEU A 6 -0.14 -1.87 -12.21
CA LEU A 6 0.06 -0.84 -11.18
C LEU A 6 0.74 -1.43 -9.94
N GLU A 7 0.29 -2.59 -9.46
CA GLU A 7 0.94 -3.29 -8.36
C GLU A 7 2.42 -3.57 -8.65
N GLU A 8 2.72 -4.14 -9.83
CA GLU A 8 4.08 -4.43 -10.26
C GLU A 8 4.95 -3.18 -10.30
N ALA A 9 4.44 -2.08 -10.86
CA ALA A 9 5.16 -0.82 -10.92
C ALA A 9 5.53 -0.29 -9.51
N LEU A 10 4.60 -0.37 -8.56
CA LEU A 10 4.83 0.06 -7.18
C LEU A 10 5.88 -0.81 -6.49
N VAL A 11 5.75 -2.13 -6.60
CA VAL A 11 6.71 -3.09 -6.02
C VAL A 11 8.10 -2.92 -6.64
N GLN A 12 8.20 -2.69 -7.95
CA GLN A 12 9.48 -2.45 -8.63
C GLN A 12 10.11 -1.11 -8.24
N MET A 13 9.32 -0.04 -8.14
CA MET A 13 9.79 1.26 -7.68
C MET A 13 10.40 1.16 -6.27
N ASP A 14 9.71 0.46 -5.37
CA ASP A 14 10.18 0.22 -4.01
C ASP A 14 11.49 -0.58 -3.98
N GLN A 15 11.57 -1.69 -4.72
CA GLN A 15 12.79 -2.47 -4.81
C GLN A 15 13.96 -1.65 -5.33
N LYS A 16 13.73 -0.83 -6.36
CA LYS A 16 14.75 0.08 -6.89
C LYS A 16 15.21 1.05 -5.80
N TYR A 17 14.29 1.65 -5.04
CA TYR A 17 14.65 2.54 -3.93
C TYR A 17 15.45 1.81 -2.84
N VAL A 18 14.95 0.67 -2.37
CA VAL A 18 15.55 -0.13 -1.29
C VAL A 18 16.96 -0.62 -1.64
N THR A 19 17.23 -0.93 -2.91
CA THR A 19 18.54 -1.41 -3.39
C THR A 19 19.51 -0.29 -3.73
N THR A 20 19.05 0.88 -4.17
CA THR A 20 19.92 1.97 -4.66
C THR A 20 20.15 3.08 -3.64
N CYS A 21 19.21 3.35 -2.72
CA CYS A 21 19.38 4.41 -1.73
C CYS A 21 20.31 3.96 -0.59
N THR A 22 21.44 4.67 -0.46
CA THR A 22 22.41 4.48 0.64
C THR A 22 22.22 5.48 1.77
N ALA A 23 21.46 6.56 1.55
CA ALA A 23 21.22 7.63 2.51
C ALA A 23 19.83 7.49 3.17
N GLY A 24 19.83 7.18 4.48
CA GLY A 24 18.64 7.17 5.35
C GLY A 24 17.75 5.92 5.21
N ALA A 25 17.09 5.57 6.32
CA ALA A 25 16.11 4.47 6.40
C ALA A 25 14.67 5.01 6.32
N GLY A 26 14.43 6.02 5.47
CA GLY A 26 13.14 6.67 5.36
C GLY A 26 12.07 5.75 4.78
N GLY A 27 10.85 5.90 5.28
CA GLY A 27 9.65 5.22 4.82
C GLY A 27 8.55 6.22 4.45
N SER A 28 7.66 5.84 3.54
CA SER A 28 6.47 6.64 3.22
C SER A 28 5.27 5.78 2.91
N THR A 29 4.11 6.20 3.41
CA THR A 29 2.83 5.71 2.92
C THR A 29 2.52 6.33 1.56
N ALA A 30 1.63 5.72 0.79
CA ALA A 30 1.05 6.33 -0.40
C ALA A 30 -0.42 5.93 -0.53
N ALA A 31 -1.28 6.91 -0.76
CA ALA A 31 -2.67 6.67 -1.14
C ALA A 31 -3.00 7.61 -2.30
N PHE A 32 -3.40 7.06 -3.44
CA PHE A 32 -3.62 7.81 -4.68
C PHE A 32 -4.61 7.11 -5.58
N PHE A 33 -5.00 7.78 -6.66
CA PHE A 33 -5.77 7.16 -7.75
C PHE A 33 -5.17 7.52 -9.11
N VAL A 34 -5.45 6.68 -10.10
CA VAL A 34 -5.14 6.88 -11.51
C VAL A 34 -6.46 6.89 -12.27
N ALA A 35 -6.78 7.99 -12.93
CA ALA A 35 -7.97 8.12 -13.78
C ALA A 35 -7.56 7.98 -15.26
N MET A 36 -8.13 6.99 -15.95
CA MET A 36 -7.87 6.71 -17.35
C MET A 36 -9.12 7.05 -18.17
N PRO A 37 -9.05 7.94 -19.16
CA PRO A 37 -10.21 8.30 -19.97
C PRO A 37 -10.67 7.10 -20.81
N ARG A 38 -11.99 6.88 -20.89
CA ARG A 38 -12.62 5.87 -21.76
C ARG A 38 -13.43 6.44 -22.91
N GLY A 39 -13.80 7.71 -22.82
CA GLY A 39 -14.66 8.42 -23.76
C GLY A 39 -14.88 9.85 -23.27
N ASP A 40 -15.90 10.52 -23.80
CA ASP A 40 -16.27 11.86 -23.37
C ASP A 40 -16.81 11.82 -21.93
N ASP A 41 -16.11 12.50 -21.02
CA ASP A 41 -16.43 12.60 -19.58
C ASP A 41 -16.54 11.27 -18.80
N GLU A 42 -16.02 10.16 -19.35
CA GLU A 42 -15.97 8.85 -18.69
C GLU A 42 -14.54 8.43 -18.32
N TYR A 43 -14.35 7.92 -17.10
CA TYR A 43 -13.05 7.52 -16.56
C TYR A 43 -13.09 6.15 -15.88
N ASP A 44 -12.16 5.27 -16.24
CA ASP A 44 -11.77 4.14 -15.39
C ASP A 44 -10.83 4.66 -14.30
N VAL A 45 -11.23 4.53 -13.04
CA VAL A 45 -10.43 4.97 -11.90
C VAL A 45 -9.89 3.76 -11.13
N GLN A 46 -8.57 3.70 -10.98
CA GLN A 46 -7.90 2.76 -10.08
C GLN A 46 -7.45 3.50 -8.83
N VAL A 47 -7.82 3.00 -7.66
CA VAL A 47 -7.41 3.55 -6.36
C VAL A 47 -6.42 2.60 -5.73
N ALA A 48 -5.30 3.12 -5.25
CA ALA A 48 -4.24 2.37 -4.60
C ALA A 48 -3.96 2.91 -3.20
N ASN A 49 -3.81 2.01 -2.22
CA ASN A 49 -3.33 2.36 -0.88
C ASN A 49 -2.13 1.50 -0.47
N VAL A 50 -1.14 2.11 0.15
CA VAL A 50 0.02 1.51 0.81
C VAL A 50 0.26 2.29 2.10
N GLY A 51 -0.38 1.88 3.19
CA GLY A 51 -0.14 2.40 4.53
C GLY A 51 -1.43 2.83 5.20
N ASP A 52 -1.39 3.88 6.01
CA ASP A 52 -2.54 4.43 6.74
C ASP A 52 -2.92 5.86 6.33
N SER A 53 -2.43 6.31 5.17
CA SER A 53 -3.11 7.36 4.40
C SER A 53 -4.41 6.80 3.80
N ARG A 54 -5.30 7.68 3.34
CA ARG A 54 -6.60 7.27 2.77
C ARG A 54 -7.00 8.05 1.53
N VAL A 55 -7.68 7.36 0.63
CA VAL A 55 -8.45 7.96 -0.47
C VAL A 55 -9.94 7.73 -0.23
N LEU A 56 -10.72 8.78 -0.46
CA LEU A 56 -12.18 8.73 -0.54
C LEU A 56 -12.60 9.31 -1.89
N ILE A 57 -13.38 8.55 -2.65
CA ILE A 57 -14.00 9.02 -3.90
C ILE A 57 -15.51 8.98 -3.71
N GLY A 58 -16.18 10.06 -4.08
CA GLY A 58 -17.63 10.15 -4.00
C GLY A 58 -18.24 10.94 -5.14
N ARG A 59 -19.55 10.78 -5.31
CA ARG A 59 -20.35 11.48 -6.30
C ARG A 59 -21.18 12.56 -5.61
N PRO A 60 -21.12 13.82 -6.06
CA PRO A 60 -22.04 14.85 -5.58
C PRO A 60 -23.49 14.46 -5.87
N THR A 61 -24.35 14.70 -4.89
CA THR A 61 -25.81 14.51 -4.96
C THR A 61 -26.50 15.75 -4.39
N VAL A 62 -27.81 15.85 -4.56
CA VAL A 62 -28.61 16.95 -3.97
C VAL A 62 -28.45 17.00 -2.44
N GLY A 63 -28.23 15.85 -1.80
CA GLY A 63 -28.12 15.73 -0.34
C GLY A 63 -26.70 15.70 0.22
N GLY A 64 -25.66 15.85 -0.60
CA GLY A 64 -24.26 15.77 -0.15
C GLY A 64 -23.37 14.97 -1.11
N ILE A 65 -22.51 14.11 -0.56
CA ILE A 65 -21.60 13.25 -1.35
C ILE A 65 -21.94 11.79 -1.03
N ASP A 66 -22.27 11.02 -2.07
CA ASP A 66 -22.40 9.56 -1.98
C ASP A 66 -21.02 8.93 -2.13
N VAL A 67 -20.59 8.16 -1.13
CA VAL A 67 -19.22 7.61 -1.07
C VAL A 67 -19.13 6.32 -1.87
N LEU A 68 -18.32 6.32 -2.92
CA LEU A 68 -18.18 5.19 -3.83
C LEU A 68 -16.98 4.30 -3.48
N VAL A 69 -15.88 4.89 -3.02
CA VAL A 69 -14.68 4.16 -2.61
C VAL A 69 -14.11 4.74 -1.33
N THR A 70 -13.68 3.85 -0.45
CA THR A 70 -12.81 4.17 0.69
C THR A 70 -11.70 3.14 0.77
N THR A 71 -10.46 3.59 0.97
CA THR A 71 -9.34 2.69 1.21
C THR A 71 -9.29 2.28 2.68
N LYS A 72 -8.81 1.05 2.94
CA LYS A 72 -8.58 0.56 4.30
C LYS A 72 -7.13 0.80 4.71
N ASP A 73 -6.91 1.28 5.94
CA ASP A 73 -5.57 1.39 6.51
C ASP A 73 -4.91 0.02 6.65
N HIS A 74 -3.60 -0.04 6.43
CA HIS A 74 -2.80 -1.23 6.68
C HIS A 74 -2.17 -1.17 8.07
N LYS A 75 -2.82 -1.81 9.03
CA LYS A 75 -2.37 -1.84 10.43
C LYS A 75 -1.73 -3.19 10.77
N PRO A 76 -0.62 -3.21 11.56
CA PRO A 76 0.05 -4.46 11.92
C PRO A 76 -0.84 -5.50 12.63
N ASP A 77 -1.90 -5.07 13.32
CA ASP A 77 -2.84 -5.98 14.01
C ASP A 77 -3.86 -6.64 13.05
N ASP A 78 -4.00 -6.15 11.82
CA ASP A 78 -4.86 -6.79 10.83
C ASP A 78 -4.37 -8.22 10.56
N LYS A 79 -5.29 -9.18 10.52
CA LYS A 79 -4.95 -10.61 10.47
C LYS A 79 -3.92 -10.95 9.38
N TRP A 80 -4.16 -10.51 8.14
CA TRP A 80 -3.28 -10.78 7.00
C TRP A 80 -1.91 -10.11 7.14
N GLU A 81 -1.88 -8.89 7.68
CA GLU A 81 -0.65 -8.15 7.91
C GLU A 81 0.18 -8.83 9.00
N ARG A 82 -0.46 -9.18 10.13
CA ARG A 82 0.16 -9.89 11.25
C ARG A 82 0.74 -11.23 10.80
N ASP A 83 -0.03 -12.03 10.06
CA ASP A 83 0.41 -13.34 9.58
C ASP A 83 1.63 -13.21 8.67
N ARG A 84 1.65 -12.22 7.77
CA ARG A 84 2.83 -11.92 6.92
C ARG A 84 4.03 -11.49 7.76
N ILE A 85 3.85 -10.54 8.69
CA ILE A 85 4.93 -10.03 9.55
C ILE A 85 5.59 -11.17 10.32
N VAL A 86 4.79 -12.07 10.91
CA VAL A 86 5.30 -13.22 11.68
C VAL A 86 5.99 -14.24 10.76
N SER A 87 5.41 -14.54 9.59
CA SER A 87 6.02 -15.40 8.56
C SER A 87 7.37 -14.86 8.05
N ALA A 88 7.55 -13.54 8.05
CA ALA A 88 8.79 -12.86 7.70
C ALA A 88 9.80 -12.78 8.87
N GLY A 89 9.53 -13.40 10.02
CA GLY A 89 10.39 -13.41 11.20
C GLY A 89 10.27 -12.17 12.10
N GLY A 90 9.26 -11.33 11.88
CA GLY A 90 8.93 -10.18 12.72
C GLY A 90 7.94 -10.53 13.84
N LYS A 91 7.56 -9.51 14.62
CA LYS A 91 6.56 -9.59 15.69
C LYS A 91 5.62 -8.39 15.62
N VAL A 92 4.39 -8.55 16.09
CA VAL A 92 3.47 -7.43 16.32
C VAL A 92 3.35 -7.20 17.82
N ARG A 93 3.70 -5.99 18.27
CA ARG A 93 3.70 -5.60 19.69
C ARG A 93 3.04 -4.24 19.84
N GLY A 94 1.93 -4.17 20.58
CA GLY A 94 1.19 -2.92 20.78
C GLY A 94 0.75 -2.26 19.47
N GLY A 95 0.32 -3.07 18.49
CA GLY A 95 -0.06 -2.60 17.16
C GLY A 95 1.08 -2.09 16.29
N ARG A 96 2.33 -2.48 16.60
CA ARG A 96 3.52 -2.07 15.83
C ARG A 96 4.33 -3.26 15.32
N VAL A 97 4.89 -3.14 14.12
CA VAL A 97 5.89 -4.07 13.56
C VAL A 97 7.18 -3.96 14.37
N ASP A 98 7.60 -5.07 14.95
CA ASP A 98 8.75 -5.20 15.86
C ASP A 98 8.75 -4.21 17.05
N GLY A 99 7.59 -3.59 17.34
CA GLY A 99 7.46 -2.55 18.36
C GLY A 99 7.78 -1.12 17.88
N GLU A 100 8.16 -0.95 16.62
CA GLU A 100 8.66 0.32 16.07
C GLU A 100 7.63 0.99 15.16
N PHE A 101 7.16 0.31 14.11
CA PHE A 101 6.33 0.92 13.05
C PHE A 101 4.84 0.68 13.27
N SER A 102 4.03 1.75 13.27
CA SER A 102 2.56 1.67 13.41
C SER A 102 1.80 1.34 12.11
N VAL A 103 2.52 1.14 11.02
CA VAL A 103 2.00 0.71 9.72
C VAL A 103 2.66 -0.61 9.32
N SER A 104 1.95 -1.42 8.55
CA SER A 104 2.47 -2.69 8.04
C SER A 104 2.90 -2.63 6.57
N ARG A 105 2.52 -1.57 5.85
CA ARG A 105 2.89 -1.37 4.44
C ARG A 105 3.41 0.06 4.22
N ALA A 106 4.52 0.17 3.51
CA ALA A 106 5.16 1.44 3.15
C ALA A 106 6.18 1.23 2.03
N PHE A 107 6.46 2.30 1.29
CA PHE A 107 7.66 2.42 0.46
C PHE A 107 8.87 2.72 1.35
N GLY A 108 10.06 2.26 0.97
CA GLY A 108 11.27 2.45 1.76
C GLY A 108 11.37 1.48 2.92
N ASP A 109 11.70 1.96 4.12
CA ASP A 109 11.84 1.13 5.34
C ASP A 109 12.69 -0.13 5.13
N ARG A 110 13.83 0.05 4.46
CA ARG A 110 14.69 -1.03 3.96
C ARG A 110 15.01 -2.09 5.02
N ASP A 111 15.22 -1.69 6.27
CA ASP A 111 15.60 -2.63 7.34
C ASP A 111 14.49 -3.64 7.66
N MET A 112 13.23 -3.33 7.31
CA MET A 112 12.08 -4.23 7.43
C MET A 112 11.92 -5.17 6.22
N LYS A 113 12.80 -5.05 5.22
CA LYS A 113 12.74 -5.74 3.91
C LYS A 113 13.97 -6.60 3.59
N LYS A 114 14.72 -7.03 4.62
CA LYS A 114 15.98 -7.77 4.50
C LYS A 114 15.87 -9.28 4.79
N ASN A 115 14.69 -9.86 4.66
CA ASN A 115 14.57 -11.31 4.79
C ASN A 115 14.91 -11.97 3.45
N ASP A 116 16.14 -12.51 3.34
CA ASP A 116 16.65 -13.14 2.12
C ASP A 116 15.88 -14.41 1.69
N ALA A 117 15.14 -15.03 2.62
CA ALA A 117 14.30 -16.18 2.33
C ALA A 117 12.90 -15.80 1.83
N LYS A 118 12.59 -14.51 1.73
CA LYS A 118 11.25 -14.01 1.36
C LYS A 118 11.30 -13.10 0.14
N PRO A 119 10.36 -13.22 -0.80
CA PRO A 119 10.23 -12.25 -1.87
C PRO A 119 9.79 -10.89 -1.32
N PRO A 120 9.92 -9.80 -2.12
CA PRO A 120 9.53 -8.44 -1.71
C PRO A 120 8.06 -8.30 -1.25
N ARG A 121 7.18 -9.20 -1.69
CA ARG A 121 5.75 -9.25 -1.30
C ARG A 121 5.49 -9.94 0.05
N GLU A 122 6.50 -10.57 0.64
CA GLU A 122 6.41 -11.33 1.89
C GLU A 122 7.37 -10.83 2.97
N GLN A 123 7.87 -9.61 2.83
CA GLN A 123 8.68 -8.96 3.85
C GLN A 123 7.80 -8.51 5.04
N LYS A 124 8.42 -8.12 6.16
CA LYS A 124 7.67 -7.59 7.33
C LYS A 124 6.86 -6.36 6.91
N MET A 125 7.52 -5.46 6.19
CA MET A 125 6.92 -4.31 5.54
C MET A 125 6.95 -4.48 4.03
N ILE A 126 5.83 -4.24 3.36
CA ILE A 126 5.73 -4.41 1.91
C ILE A 126 5.19 -3.14 1.25
N ALA A 127 5.55 -2.93 -0.01
CA ALA A 127 4.99 -1.87 -0.87
C ALA A 127 3.90 -2.40 -1.82
N VAL A 128 3.21 -3.47 -1.43
CA VAL A 128 2.11 -4.05 -2.21
C VAL A 128 0.83 -3.23 -1.92
N PRO A 129 0.23 -2.58 -2.92
CA PRO A 129 -1.01 -1.84 -2.73
C PRO A 129 -2.21 -2.76 -2.55
N ASP A 130 -3.19 -2.28 -1.78
CA ASP A 130 -4.57 -2.69 -2.00
C ASP A 130 -5.13 -1.85 -3.17
N LEU A 131 -5.79 -2.50 -4.13
CA LEU A 131 -6.33 -1.88 -5.34
C LEU A 131 -7.85 -1.99 -5.41
N GLN A 132 -8.51 -0.88 -5.74
CA GLN A 132 -9.95 -0.84 -6.03
C GLN A 132 -10.16 -0.19 -7.39
N ARG A 133 -11.17 -0.64 -8.14
CA ARG A 133 -11.51 -0.08 -9.45
C ARG A 133 -12.94 0.47 -9.44
N LEU A 134 -13.09 1.66 -9.97
CA LEU A 134 -14.36 2.28 -10.35
C LEU A 134 -14.38 2.39 -11.87
N THR A 135 -15.50 2.02 -12.47
CA THR A 135 -15.75 2.06 -13.91
C THR A 135 -17.00 2.86 -14.19
#